data_AF-A0A935I8I4-F1
#
_entry.id   AF-A0A935I8I4-F1
#
_cell.length_a   1.000
_cell.length_b   1.000
_cell.length_c   1.000
_cell.angle_alpha   90.00
_cell.angle_beta   90.00
_cell.angle_gamma   90.00
#
_symmetry.space_group_name_H-M   'P 1'
#
loop_
_entity.id
_entity.type
_entity.pdbx_description
1 polymer ?
#
loop_
_entity_poly.entity_id
_entity_poly.type
_entity_poly.pdbx_seq_one_letter_code
_entity_poly.pdbx_strand_id
1 'polypeptide(L)'
;MSNQSIIFSSKRFMILLKREINHAKRPFLYAIGGVFGGLSIGVLVQLFSNSNLHNTINIDSLVMSVVIMGIIWSSISFSELINPASKQQYLALPASTLEKILSKWSIVSILIPIFFIVCYILYSYAFTFVINALSTKNLTYAYFPINDIVKFILSLSLAQSIFFAGSVWMPKNSILKTGAGLVAVFFAICIFSLFAMKIIFYDVIDGWSFNSRNVDVDFPMFEAFNSVYVKSIVYLVTYVFFITVSYFKLKEKEL
;
A
#
# COMPACT_ATOMS: atom_id res chain seq x y z
N MET A 1 -17.04 36.00 -11.94
CA MET A 1 -17.16 34.79 -11.09
C MET A 1 -15.79 34.46 -10.55
N SER A 2 -15.61 34.60 -9.23
CA SER A 2 -14.31 34.82 -8.57
C SER A 2 -13.44 33.56 -8.43
N ASN A 3 -12.12 33.78 -8.58
CA ASN A 3 -10.93 32.91 -8.39
C ASN A 3 -10.83 32.07 -7.08
N GLN A 4 -11.92 31.78 -6.38
CA GLN A 4 -11.89 31.07 -5.10
C GLN A 4 -11.57 29.56 -5.23
N SER A 5 -11.61 28.98 -6.44
CA SER A 5 -11.30 27.57 -6.67
C SER A 5 -9.79 27.23 -6.62
N ILE A 6 -8.92 28.23 -6.64
CA ILE A 6 -7.46 28.03 -6.75
C ILE A 6 -6.77 27.97 -5.38
N ILE A 7 -7.25 28.73 -4.40
CA ILE A 7 -6.58 28.90 -3.10
C ILE A 7 -7.07 27.85 -2.11
N PHE A 8 -6.16 27.18 -1.40
CA PHE A 8 -6.49 26.22 -0.36
C PHE A 8 -7.27 26.84 0.82
N SER A 9 -8.30 26.14 1.30
CA SER A 9 -9.11 26.51 2.45
C SER A 9 -9.32 25.32 3.38
N SER A 10 -8.86 25.45 4.62
CA SER A 10 -8.99 24.41 5.65
C SER A 10 -10.45 24.01 5.93
N LYS A 11 -11.39 24.97 5.84
CA LYS A 11 -12.82 24.69 6.05
C LYS A 11 -13.38 23.78 4.97
N ARG A 12 -13.09 24.08 3.69
CA ARG A 12 -13.54 23.25 2.56
C ARG A 12 -12.89 21.88 2.57
N PHE A 13 -11.58 21.83 2.86
CA PHE A 13 -10.85 20.59 3.02
C PHE A 13 -11.48 19.68 4.08
N MET A 14 -11.82 20.20 5.26
CA MET A 14 -12.42 19.41 6.34
C MET A 14 -13.82 18.89 5.98
N ILE A 15 -14.63 19.70 5.29
CA ILE A 15 -15.95 19.28 4.78
C ILE A 15 -15.79 18.17 3.75
N LEU A 16 -14.82 18.31 2.82
CA LEU A 16 -14.50 17.31 1.82
C LEU A 16 -14.02 16.02 2.47
N LEU A 17 -13.09 16.09 3.42
CA LEU A 17 -12.58 14.94 4.16
C LEU A 17 -13.71 14.21 4.91
N LYS A 18 -14.63 14.93 5.55
CA LYS A 18 -15.81 14.34 6.21
C LYS A 18 -16.72 13.62 5.21
N ARG A 19 -16.95 14.19 4.02
CA ARG A 19 -17.68 13.52 2.94
C ARG A 19 -16.99 12.22 2.57
N GLU A 20 -15.68 12.25 2.35
CA GLU A 20 -14.91 11.09 1.92
C GLU A 20 -14.92 9.97 2.97
N ILE A 21 -14.77 10.30 4.26
CA ILE A 21 -14.93 9.33 5.36
C ILE A 21 -16.32 8.69 5.33
N ASN A 22 -17.37 9.50 5.15
CA ASN A 22 -18.73 9.00 5.09
C ASN A 22 -18.98 8.04 3.91
N HIS A 23 -18.29 8.27 2.80
CA HIS A 23 -18.33 7.38 1.65
C HIS A 23 -17.53 6.09 1.91
N ALA A 24 -16.36 6.18 2.56
CA ALA A 24 -15.48 5.05 2.81
C ALA A 24 -15.93 4.11 3.95
N LYS A 25 -16.67 4.61 4.95
CA LYS A 25 -16.93 3.87 6.20
C LYS A 25 -17.62 2.51 6.01
N ARG A 26 -18.66 2.42 5.18
CA ARG A 26 -19.42 1.17 5.01
C ARG A 26 -18.60 0.11 4.25
N PRO A 27 -18.06 0.40 3.05
CA PRO A 27 -17.18 -0.55 2.35
C PRO A 27 -16.01 -1.01 3.21
N PHE A 28 -15.43 -0.09 3.99
CA PHE A 28 -14.29 -0.40 4.84
C PHE A 28 -14.66 -1.35 6.00
N LEU A 29 -15.81 -1.16 6.64
CA LEU A 29 -16.28 -2.08 7.68
C LEU A 29 -16.54 -3.49 7.13
N TYR A 30 -17.12 -3.61 5.93
CA TYR A 30 -17.29 -4.92 5.28
C TYR A 30 -15.94 -5.57 4.96
N ALA A 31 -14.97 -4.80 4.51
CA ALA A 31 -13.63 -5.30 4.23
C ALA A 31 -12.91 -5.77 5.50
N ILE A 32 -13.01 -5.02 6.59
CA ILE A 32 -12.49 -5.44 7.91
C ILE A 32 -13.14 -6.75 8.34
N GLY A 33 -14.47 -6.82 8.29
CA GLY A 33 -15.23 -8.03 8.66
C GLY A 33 -14.82 -9.24 7.82
N GLY A 34 -14.62 -9.06 6.52
CA GLY A 34 -14.15 -10.11 5.61
C GLY A 34 -12.74 -10.60 5.96
N VAL A 35 -11.79 -9.69 6.23
CA VAL A 35 -10.42 -10.06 6.61
C VAL A 35 -10.40 -10.79 7.96
N PHE A 36 -11.07 -10.25 8.98
CA PHE A 36 -11.11 -10.87 10.31
C PHE A 36 -11.84 -12.22 10.27
N GLY A 37 -12.94 -12.32 9.53
CA GLY A 37 -13.61 -13.59 9.29
C GLY A 37 -12.69 -14.62 8.62
N GLY A 38 -11.98 -14.24 7.57
CA GLY A 38 -11.01 -15.12 6.89
C GLY A 38 -9.90 -15.61 7.82
N LEU A 39 -9.31 -14.71 8.61
CA LEU A 39 -8.27 -15.06 9.58
C LEU A 39 -8.81 -15.99 10.69
N SER A 40 -10.03 -15.76 11.16
CA SER A 40 -10.66 -16.59 12.19
C SER A 40 -10.83 -18.04 11.74
N ILE A 41 -11.17 -18.28 10.46
CA ILE A 41 -11.34 -19.62 9.91
C ILE A 41 -10.04 -20.42 10.02
N GLY A 42 -8.88 -19.79 9.77
CA GLY A 42 -7.58 -20.45 9.89
C GLY A 42 -7.30 -20.98 11.30
N VAL A 43 -7.63 -20.20 12.34
CA VAL A 43 -7.47 -20.64 13.74
C VAL A 43 -8.51 -21.70 14.11
N LEU A 44 -9.76 -21.53 13.66
CA LEU A 44 -10.82 -22.51 13.92
C LEU A 44 -10.49 -23.88 13.32
N VAL A 45 -9.95 -23.94 12.10
CA VAL A 45 -9.50 -25.19 11.47
C VAL A 45 -8.41 -25.87 12.31
N GLN A 46 -7.49 -25.10 12.89
CA GLN A 46 -6.44 -25.66 13.77
C GLN A 46 -7.00 -26.20 15.09
N LEU A 47 -8.12 -25.66 15.60
CA LEU A 47 -8.77 -26.18 16.81
C LEU A 47 -9.34 -27.58 16.61
N PHE A 48 -9.91 -27.84 15.43
CA PHE A 48 -10.43 -29.17 15.07
C PHE A 48 -9.34 -30.14 14.59
N SER A 49 -8.14 -29.64 14.32
CA SER A 49 -6.98 -30.44 13.95
C SER A 49 -6.23 -30.95 15.19
N ASN A 50 -5.62 -32.12 15.09
CA ASN A 50 -4.69 -32.64 16.09
C ASN A 50 -3.31 -31.94 16.07
N SER A 51 -3.15 -30.90 15.25
CA SER A 51 -1.95 -30.06 15.26
C SER A 51 -1.83 -29.21 16.53
N ASN A 52 -0.60 -28.84 16.85
CA ASN A 52 -0.32 -27.80 17.83
C ASN A 52 -0.98 -26.49 17.39
N LEU A 53 -1.63 -25.81 18.33
CA LEU A 53 -2.21 -24.51 18.06
C LEU A 53 -1.12 -23.45 17.98
N HIS A 54 -1.06 -22.76 16.86
CA HIS A 54 -0.23 -21.59 16.70
C HIS A 54 -1.12 -20.37 16.47
N ASN A 55 -0.80 -19.25 17.12
CA ASN A 55 -1.55 -18.02 16.90
C ASN A 55 -1.21 -17.45 15.52
N THR A 56 -2.05 -17.71 14.53
CA THR A 56 -1.91 -17.16 13.17
C THR A 56 -2.37 -15.71 13.07
N ILE A 57 -2.97 -15.14 14.12
CA ILE A 57 -3.38 -13.73 14.22
C ILE A 57 -2.24 -12.95 14.88
N ASN A 58 -1.09 -12.95 14.21
CA ASN A 58 0.18 -12.39 14.64
C ASN A 58 0.61 -11.15 13.83
N ILE A 59 1.81 -10.64 14.09
CA ILE A 59 2.38 -9.48 13.37
C ILE A 59 2.47 -9.70 11.85
N ASP A 60 2.78 -10.91 11.39
CA ASP A 60 2.93 -11.20 9.95
C ASP A 60 1.59 -11.08 9.23
N SER A 61 0.53 -11.65 9.81
CA SER A 61 -0.81 -11.53 9.24
C SER A 61 -1.39 -10.12 9.37
N LEU A 62 -1.01 -9.34 10.40
CA LEU A 62 -1.30 -7.90 10.46
C LEU A 62 -0.63 -7.19 9.27
N VAL A 63 0.67 -7.39 9.08
CA VAL A 63 1.45 -6.78 8.00
C VAL A 63 0.83 -7.11 6.65
N MET A 64 0.58 -8.39 6.37
CA MET A 64 -0.03 -8.84 5.11
C MET A 64 -1.42 -8.24 4.87
N SER A 65 -2.28 -8.24 5.89
CA SER A 65 -3.63 -7.69 5.77
C SER A 65 -3.63 -6.18 5.55
N VAL A 66 -2.74 -5.44 6.22
CA VAL A 66 -2.56 -3.99 6.02
C VAL A 66 -1.99 -3.69 4.63
N VAL A 67 -1.03 -4.48 4.11
CA VAL A 67 -0.53 -4.32 2.74
C VAL A 67 -1.67 -4.46 1.74
N ILE A 68 -2.42 -5.55 1.82
CA ILE A 68 -3.52 -5.85 0.89
C ILE A 68 -4.57 -4.73 0.97
N MET A 69 -4.99 -4.36 2.18
CA MET A 69 -5.97 -3.30 2.39
C MET A 69 -5.47 -1.97 1.84
N GLY A 70 -4.22 -1.60 2.13
CA GLY A 70 -3.61 -0.36 1.70
C GLY A 70 -3.52 -0.23 0.18
N ILE A 71 -3.13 -1.31 -0.51
CA ILE A 71 -3.05 -1.35 -1.98
C ILE A 71 -4.45 -1.23 -2.60
N ILE A 72 -5.42 -2.02 -2.11
CA ILE A 72 -6.80 -2.00 -2.63
C ILE A 72 -7.38 -0.59 -2.47
N TRP A 73 -7.29 -0.01 -1.27
CA TRP A 73 -7.88 1.31 -0.99
C TRP A 73 -7.22 2.43 -1.79
N SER A 74 -5.90 2.39 -1.91
CA SER A 74 -5.17 3.32 -2.76
C SER A 74 -5.64 3.26 -4.22
N SER A 75 -5.90 2.06 -4.71
CA SER A 75 -6.31 1.84 -6.09
C SER A 75 -7.76 2.23 -6.40
N ILE A 76 -8.66 2.21 -5.41
CA ILE A 76 -10.06 2.60 -5.57
C ILE A 76 -10.34 4.05 -5.13
N SER A 77 -9.31 4.79 -4.72
CA SER A 77 -9.43 6.15 -4.17
C SER A 77 -10.17 7.12 -5.10
N PHE A 78 -9.95 6.97 -6.41
CA PHE A 78 -10.58 7.77 -7.46
C PHE A 78 -11.59 6.95 -8.30
N SER A 79 -12.30 6.00 -7.67
CA SER A 79 -13.35 5.21 -8.33
C SER A 79 -14.50 6.06 -8.89
N GLU A 80 -14.71 7.26 -8.35
CA GLU A 80 -15.67 8.24 -8.88
C GLU A 80 -15.32 8.72 -10.30
N LEU A 81 -14.05 8.61 -10.73
CA LEU A 81 -13.61 8.97 -12.08
C LEU A 81 -13.90 7.89 -13.14
N ILE A 82 -14.49 6.74 -12.76
CA ILE A 82 -14.76 5.64 -13.67
C ILE A 82 -15.95 5.97 -14.60
N ASN A 83 -17.07 6.42 -14.03
CA ASN A 83 -18.28 6.69 -14.81
C ASN A 83 -18.34 8.18 -15.20
N PRO A 84 -18.83 8.53 -16.41
CA PRO A 84 -18.86 9.92 -16.87
C PRO A 84 -19.72 10.82 -15.97
N ALA A 85 -20.86 10.32 -15.49
CA ALA A 85 -21.74 11.08 -14.60
C ALA A 85 -21.11 11.37 -13.23
N SER A 86 -20.53 10.35 -12.58
CA SER A 86 -19.84 10.52 -11.28
C SER A 86 -18.57 11.35 -11.43
N LYS A 87 -17.87 11.23 -12.56
CA LYS A 87 -16.71 12.03 -12.90
C LYS A 87 -17.09 13.51 -12.96
N GLN A 88 -18.14 13.87 -13.69
CA GLN A 88 -18.60 15.26 -13.78
C GLN A 88 -19.01 15.80 -12.41
N GLN A 89 -19.75 15.02 -11.61
CA GLN A 89 -20.12 15.41 -10.24
C GLN A 89 -18.91 15.62 -9.33
N TYR A 90 -17.88 14.77 -9.44
CA TYR A 90 -16.65 14.88 -8.65
C TYR A 90 -15.80 16.08 -9.06
N LEU A 91 -15.64 16.31 -10.36
CA LEU A 91 -14.85 17.43 -10.87
C LEU A 91 -15.52 18.77 -10.59
N ALA A 92 -16.86 18.82 -10.61
CA ALA A 92 -17.65 20.01 -10.30
C ALA A 92 -17.68 20.38 -8.80
N LEU A 93 -17.04 19.60 -7.92
CA LEU A 93 -16.98 19.95 -6.51
C LEU A 93 -16.24 21.28 -6.30
N PRO A 94 -16.77 22.19 -5.45
CA PRO A 94 -16.18 23.49 -5.19
C PRO A 94 -14.97 23.36 -4.25
N ALA A 95 -13.95 22.63 -4.69
CA ALA A 95 -12.71 22.37 -3.99
C ALA A 95 -11.55 22.45 -4.98
N SER A 96 -10.37 22.90 -4.52
CA SER A 96 -9.18 22.91 -5.36
C SER A 96 -8.68 21.49 -5.64
N THR A 97 -7.90 21.30 -6.71
CA THR A 97 -7.22 20.03 -7.02
C THR A 97 -6.38 19.52 -5.86
N LEU A 98 -5.70 20.44 -5.16
CA LEU A 98 -4.86 20.13 -4.01
C LEU A 98 -5.72 19.61 -2.84
N GLU A 99 -6.84 20.27 -2.53
CA GLU A 99 -7.77 19.82 -1.49
C GLU A 99 -8.32 18.42 -1.80
N LYS A 100 -8.67 18.15 -3.06
CA LYS A 100 -9.17 16.85 -3.52
C LYS A 100 -8.13 15.73 -3.37
N ILE A 101 -6.87 16.01 -3.65
CA ILE A 101 -5.80 15.02 -3.49
C ILE A 101 -5.46 14.81 -2.03
N LEU A 102 -5.27 15.87 -1.26
CA LEU A 102 -4.93 15.75 0.15
C LEU A 102 -6.04 15.04 0.93
N SER A 103 -7.31 15.20 0.56
CA SER A 103 -8.42 14.55 1.26
C SER A 103 -8.38 13.03 1.04
N LYS A 104 -8.24 12.59 -0.21
CA LYS A 104 -8.11 11.17 -0.57
C LYS A 104 -6.82 10.57 0.01
N TRP A 105 -5.70 11.29 -0.12
CA TRP A 105 -4.41 10.85 0.39
C TRP A 105 -4.40 10.68 1.92
N SER A 106 -4.98 11.64 2.66
CA SER A 106 -5.09 11.56 4.13
C SER A 106 -5.89 10.32 4.56
N ILE A 107 -6.91 9.95 3.78
CA ILE A 107 -7.72 8.77 4.08
C ILE A 107 -6.93 7.49 3.85
N VAL A 108 -6.30 7.36 2.68
CA VAL A 108 -5.61 6.13 2.26
C VAL A 108 -4.31 5.91 3.02
N SER A 109 -3.52 6.96 3.22
CA SER A 109 -2.17 6.85 3.77
C SER A 109 -2.14 6.90 5.30
N ILE A 110 -3.14 7.54 5.93
CA ILE A 110 -3.13 7.81 7.37
C ILE A 110 -4.34 7.15 8.04
N LEU A 111 -5.56 7.60 7.77
CA LEU A 111 -6.74 7.19 8.52
C LEU A 111 -6.99 5.68 8.44
N ILE A 112 -6.92 5.12 7.23
CA ILE A 112 -7.25 3.71 7.00
C ILE A 112 -6.22 2.75 7.61
N PRO A 113 -4.91 2.89 7.35
CA PRO A 113 -3.91 2.04 7.97
C PRO A 113 -3.95 2.10 9.50
N ILE A 114 -4.04 3.31 10.08
CA ILE A 114 -4.07 3.48 11.53
C ILE A 114 -5.33 2.83 12.13
N PHE A 115 -6.50 3.12 11.58
CA PHE A 115 -7.74 2.55 12.07
C PHE A 115 -7.76 1.02 11.94
N PHE A 116 -7.29 0.49 10.81
CA PHE A 116 -7.21 -0.95 10.59
C PHE A 116 -6.28 -1.63 11.60
N ILE A 117 -5.10 -1.06 11.86
CA ILE A 117 -4.13 -1.59 12.84
C ILE A 117 -4.75 -1.62 14.24
N VAL A 118 -5.41 -0.54 14.66
CA VAL A 118 -6.09 -0.48 15.96
C VAL A 118 -7.17 -1.55 16.07
N CYS A 119 -8.04 -1.67 15.05
CA CYS A 119 -9.08 -2.70 15.01
C CYS A 119 -8.49 -4.11 15.03
N TYR A 120 -7.40 -4.35 14.30
CA TYR A 120 -6.75 -5.65 14.23
C TYR A 120 -6.15 -6.04 15.58
N ILE A 121 -5.48 -5.11 16.27
CA ILE A 121 -4.89 -5.38 17.59
C ILE A 121 -6.01 -5.72 18.59
N LEU A 122 -7.08 -4.93 18.63
CA LEU A 122 -8.24 -5.20 19.48
C LEU A 122 -8.87 -6.57 19.16
N TYR A 123 -9.01 -6.89 17.87
CA TYR A 123 -9.50 -8.18 17.41
C TYR A 123 -8.59 -9.34 17.84
N SER A 124 -7.27 -9.23 17.68
CA SER A 124 -6.30 -10.27 18.07
C SER A 124 -6.39 -10.59 19.56
N TYR A 125 -6.44 -9.57 20.43
CA TYR A 125 -6.60 -9.77 21.87
C TYR A 125 -7.95 -10.37 22.24
N ALA A 126 -9.05 -9.82 21.71
CA ALA A 126 -10.40 -10.30 22.00
C ALA A 126 -10.60 -11.74 21.52
N PHE A 127 -10.13 -12.07 20.32
CA PHE A 127 -10.25 -13.39 19.74
C PHE A 127 -9.42 -14.42 20.50
N THR A 128 -8.17 -14.11 20.84
CA THR A 128 -7.31 -14.98 21.65
C THR A 128 -7.93 -15.24 23.03
N PHE A 129 -8.50 -14.21 23.65
CA PHE A 129 -9.23 -14.35 24.91
C PHE A 129 -10.42 -15.31 24.79
N VAL A 130 -11.26 -15.16 23.76
CA VAL A 130 -12.40 -16.05 23.52
C VAL A 130 -11.97 -17.49 23.30
N ILE A 131 -10.91 -17.74 22.52
CA ILE A 131 -10.43 -19.11 22.29
C ILE A 131 -9.87 -19.71 23.59
N ASN A 132 -9.09 -18.96 24.37
CA ASN A 132 -8.56 -19.47 25.65
C ASN A 132 -9.65 -19.71 26.69
N ALA A 133 -10.76 -18.96 26.64
CA ALA A 133 -11.91 -19.19 27.51
C ALA A 133 -12.73 -20.43 27.13
N LEU A 134 -12.74 -20.81 25.85
CA LEU A 134 -13.56 -21.91 25.32
C LEU A 134 -12.77 -23.20 25.08
N SER A 135 -11.45 -23.13 24.91
CA SER A 135 -10.59 -24.25 24.57
C SER A 135 -9.70 -24.66 25.73
N THR A 136 -9.38 -25.95 25.81
CA THR A 136 -8.37 -26.49 26.74
C THR A 136 -6.94 -26.21 26.29
N LYS A 137 -6.76 -25.80 25.02
CA LYS A 137 -5.45 -25.45 24.45
C LYS A 137 -5.24 -23.94 24.59
N ASN A 138 -4.15 -23.55 25.26
CA ASN A 138 -3.81 -22.14 25.46
C ASN A 138 -3.09 -21.56 24.24
N LEU A 139 -3.68 -20.55 23.61
CA LEU A 139 -3.04 -19.69 22.63
C LEU A 139 -2.29 -18.55 23.32
N THR A 140 -1.07 -18.30 22.86
CA THR A 140 -0.28 -17.14 23.29
C THR A 140 -0.78 -15.86 22.64
N TYR A 141 -0.87 -14.78 23.43
CA TYR A 141 -1.18 -13.46 22.90
C TYR A 141 -0.09 -12.97 21.94
N ALA A 142 -0.51 -12.34 20.83
CA ALA A 142 0.41 -11.79 19.86
C ALA A 142 1.08 -10.51 20.40
N TYR A 143 2.38 -10.39 20.12
CA TYR A 143 3.16 -9.19 20.44
C TYR A 143 3.26 -8.27 19.23
N PHE A 144 2.98 -6.98 19.44
CA PHE A 144 2.95 -5.97 18.39
C PHE A 144 3.93 -4.82 18.71
N PRO A 145 5.20 -4.92 18.29
CA PRO A 145 6.20 -3.88 18.54
C PRO A 145 5.89 -2.61 17.74
N ILE A 146 5.66 -1.49 18.44
CA ILE A 146 5.30 -0.19 17.84
C ILE A 146 6.35 0.27 16.84
N ASN A 147 7.64 0.09 17.15
CA ASN A 147 8.74 0.52 16.28
C ASN A 147 8.70 -0.16 14.91
N ASP A 148 8.36 -1.44 14.86
CA ASP A 148 8.29 -2.19 13.60
C ASP A 148 7.03 -1.83 12.81
N ILE A 149 5.91 -1.60 13.51
CA ILE A 149 4.68 -1.09 12.90
C ILE A 149 4.91 0.27 12.24
N VAL A 150 5.61 1.20 12.91
CA VAL A 150 5.91 2.53 12.36
C VAL A 150 6.80 2.43 11.12
N LYS A 151 7.89 1.65 11.18
CA LYS A 151 8.75 1.40 10.01
C LYS A 151 7.97 0.79 8.85
N PHE A 152 7.07 -0.13 9.16
CA PHE A 152 6.22 -0.77 8.17
C PHE A 152 5.23 0.21 7.53
N ILE A 153 4.54 1.06 8.30
CA ILE A 153 3.64 2.10 7.76
C ILE A 153 4.39 3.03 6.80
N LEU A 154 5.62 3.43 7.14
CA LEU A 154 6.45 4.24 6.24
C LEU A 154 6.76 3.51 4.94
N SER A 155 7.12 2.23 4.99
CA SER A 155 7.35 1.42 3.77
C SER A 155 6.07 1.24 2.94
N LEU A 156 4.92 1.05 3.60
CA LEU A 156 3.62 0.90 2.96
C LEU A 156 3.21 2.18 2.22
N SER A 157 3.51 3.35 2.77
CA SER A 157 3.16 4.63 2.15
C SER A 157 3.76 4.79 0.75
N LEU A 158 4.95 4.21 0.51
CA LEU A 158 5.58 4.19 -0.81
C LEU A 158 4.78 3.34 -1.78
N ALA A 159 4.45 2.10 -1.40
CA ALA A 159 3.63 1.23 -2.24
C ALA A 159 2.26 1.90 -2.53
N GLN A 160 1.63 2.47 -1.51
CA GLN A 160 0.36 3.19 -1.65
C GLN A 160 0.47 4.36 -2.64
N SER A 161 1.56 5.13 -2.64
CA SER A 161 1.71 6.26 -3.55
C SER A 161 1.65 5.87 -5.04
N ILE A 162 2.22 4.71 -5.40
CA ILE A 162 2.22 4.20 -6.77
C ILE A 162 0.79 3.84 -7.21
N PHE A 163 0.08 3.08 -6.37
CA PHE A 163 -1.31 2.69 -6.64
C PHE A 163 -2.27 3.89 -6.62
N PHE A 164 -1.94 4.93 -5.84
CA PHE A 164 -2.71 6.16 -5.74
C PHE A 164 -2.59 6.97 -7.03
N ALA A 165 -1.37 7.11 -7.55
CA ALA A 165 -1.14 7.73 -8.85
C ALA A 165 -1.83 6.95 -9.97
N GLY A 166 -1.75 5.62 -9.91
CA GLY A 166 -2.43 4.74 -10.85
C GLY A 166 -3.95 4.88 -10.85
N SER A 167 -4.57 5.11 -9.69
CA SER A 167 -6.02 5.28 -9.60
C SER A 167 -6.50 6.59 -10.21
N VAL A 168 -5.66 7.64 -10.21
CA VAL A 168 -5.91 8.84 -10.99
C VAL A 168 -5.72 8.59 -12.48
N TRP A 169 -4.63 7.93 -12.90
CA TRP A 169 -4.32 7.72 -14.33
C TRP A 169 -5.35 6.81 -15.01
N MET A 170 -5.59 5.64 -14.42
CA MET A 170 -6.38 4.56 -14.99
C MET A 170 -7.45 4.12 -13.98
N PRO A 171 -8.52 4.92 -13.76
CA PRO A 171 -9.50 4.66 -12.71
C PRO A 171 -10.24 3.32 -12.91
N LYS A 172 -10.46 2.91 -14.16
CA LYS A 172 -11.04 1.60 -14.48
C LYS A 172 -9.96 0.51 -14.37
N ASN A 173 -10.16 -0.39 -13.41
CA ASN A 173 -9.27 -1.51 -13.08
C ASN A 173 -7.84 -1.07 -12.71
N SER A 174 -7.73 -0.04 -11.85
CA SER A 174 -6.45 0.55 -11.46
C SER A 174 -5.46 -0.51 -10.93
N ILE A 175 -5.87 -1.34 -9.95
CA ILE A 175 -5.02 -2.38 -9.33
C ILE A 175 -4.32 -3.25 -10.38
N LEU A 176 -5.09 -3.77 -11.34
CA LEU A 176 -4.58 -4.70 -12.35
C LEU A 176 -3.61 -4.01 -13.30
N LYS A 177 -3.91 -2.76 -13.69
CA LYS A 177 -3.08 -2.02 -14.64
C LYS A 177 -1.79 -1.52 -14.01
N THR A 178 -1.84 -1.01 -12.79
CA THR A 178 -0.64 -0.61 -12.04
C THR A 178 0.22 -1.82 -11.69
N GLY A 179 -0.40 -2.91 -11.24
CA GLY A 179 0.30 -4.16 -10.98
C GLY A 179 1.00 -4.71 -12.22
N ALA A 180 0.28 -4.80 -13.35
CA ALA A 180 0.86 -5.24 -14.62
C ALA A 180 1.99 -4.31 -15.08
N GLY A 181 1.84 -3.00 -14.92
CA GLY A 181 2.89 -2.03 -15.22
C GLY A 181 4.14 -2.22 -14.37
N LEU A 182 3.99 -2.43 -13.06
CA LEU A 182 5.11 -2.72 -12.15
C LEU A 182 5.83 -4.02 -12.53
N VAL A 183 5.08 -5.08 -12.86
CA VAL A 183 5.65 -6.35 -13.32
C VAL A 183 6.41 -6.16 -14.65
N ALA A 184 5.85 -5.42 -15.60
CA ALA A 184 6.51 -5.14 -16.87
C ALA A 184 7.82 -4.34 -16.69
N VAL A 185 7.81 -3.32 -15.83
CA VAL A 185 9.01 -2.54 -15.49
C VAL A 185 10.06 -3.42 -14.81
N PHE A 186 9.65 -4.29 -13.88
CA PHE A 186 10.54 -5.25 -13.25
C PHE A 186 11.22 -6.17 -14.28
N PHE A 187 10.46 -6.75 -15.21
CA PHE A 187 11.03 -7.57 -16.29
C PHE A 187 11.96 -6.77 -17.19
N ALA A 188 11.62 -5.53 -17.53
CA ALA A 188 12.49 -4.67 -18.33
C ALA A 188 13.84 -4.38 -17.63
N ILE A 189 13.81 -4.11 -16.32
CA ILE A 189 15.02 -3.90 -15.51
C ILE A 189 15.85 -5.19 -15.44
N CYS A 190 15.22 -6.35 -15.23
CA CYS A 190 15.92 -7.64 -15.21
C CYS A 190 16.56 -7.98 -16.57
N ILE A 191 15.85 -7.73 -17.67
CA ILE A 191 16.41 -7.96 -19.01
C ILE A 191 17.59 -7.00 -19.25
N PHE A 192 17.41 -5.72 -18.94
CA PHE A 192 18.47 -4.72 -19.07
C PHE A 192 19.71 -5.07 -18.21
N SER A 193 19.52 -5.50 -16.96
CA SER A 193 20.63 -5.88 -16.08
C SER A 193 21.37 -7.12 -16.60
N LEU A 194 20.66 -8.12 -17.13
CA LEU A 194 21.28 -9.28 -17.77
C LEU A 194 22.11 -8.88 -19.00
N PHE A 195 21.59 -7.99 -19.85
CA PHE A 195 22.35 -7.46 -20.98
C PHE A 195 23.57 -6.66 -20.55
N ALA A 196 23.42 -5.78 -19.56
CA ALA A 196 24.52 -4.99 -19.01
C ALA A 196 25.63 -5.89 -18.44
N MET A 197 25.27 -6.91 -17.65
CA MET A 197 26.22 -7.89 -17.12
C MET A 197 26.94 -8.63 -18.24
N LYS A 198 26.24 -9.05 -19.29
CA LYS A 198 26.84 -9.74 -20.44
C LYS A 198 27.85 -8.87 -21.20
N ILE A 199 27.60 -7.57 -21.31
CA ILE A 199 28.50 -6.63 -22.00
C ILE A 199 29.73 -6.32 -21.13
N ILE A 200 29.52 -6.04 -19.84
CA ILE A 200 30.60 -5.65 -18.92
C ILE A 200 31.53 -6.83 -18.61
N PHE A 201 30.98 -8.03 -18.44
CA PHE A 201 31.72 -9.24 -18.08
C PHE A 201 31.86 -10.21 -19.26
N TYR A 202 31.96 -9.68 -20.48
CA TYR A 202 32.04 -10.49 -21.71
C TYR A 202 33.16 -11.55 -21.65
N ASP A 203 34.31 -11.21 -21.05
CA ASP A 203 35.46 -12.12 -20.94
C ASP A 203 35.31 -13.23 -19.88
N VAL A 204 34.32 -13.10 -18.99
CA VAL A 204 34.08 -14.03 -17.87
C VAL A 204 32.84 -14.89 -18.11
N ILE A 205 31.91 -14.44 -18.95
CA ILE A 205 30.64 -15.11 -19.24
C ILE A 205 30.72 -15.83 -20.59
N ASP A 206 30.94 -17.14 -20.57
CA ASP A 206 30.76 -17.99 -21.74
C ASP A 206 29.27 -18.36 -21.91
N GLY A 207 28.62 -17.74 -22.90
CA GLY A 207 27.22 -18.01 -23.24
C GLY A 207 26.20 -17.38 -22.28
N TRP A 208 25.41 -18.22 -21.60
CA TRP A 208 24.44 -17.83 -20.56
C TRP A 208 24.81 -18.38 -19.17
N SER A 209 25.95 -19.07 -19.06
CA SER A 209 26.45 -19.63 -17.80
C SER A 209 27.56 -18.75 -17.26
N PHE A 210 27.46 -18.41 -15.97
CA PHE A 210 28.61 -17.89 -15.23
C PHE A 210 29.60 -19.04 -15.08
N ASN A 211 30.76 -18.92 -15.72
CA ASN A 211 31.85 -19.84 -15.45
C ASN A 211 32.31 -19.54 -14.02
N SER A 212 32.11 -20.47 -13.09
CA SER A 212 32.26 -20.26 -11.64
C SER A 212 33.73 -20.17 -11.21
N ARG A 213 34.53 -19.34 -11.88
CA ARG A 213 35.74 -18.82 -11.26
C ARG A 213 35.26 -17.94 -10.10
N ASN A 214 35.79 -18.17 -8.90
CA ASN A 214 35.54 -17.38 -7.71
C ASN A 214 36.08 -15.95 -7.93
N VAL A 215 35.37 -15.17 -8.73
CA VAL A 215 35.60 -13.75 -8.90
C VAL A 215 34.75 -13.08 -7.83
N ASP A 216 35.40 -12.77 -6.70
CA ASP A 216 34.83 -11.84 -5.73
C ASP A 216 34.83 -10.45 -6.38
N VAL A 217 33.73 -10.13 -7.06
CA VAL A 217 33.51 -8.79 -7.57
C VAL A 217 32.96 -7.97 -6.42
N ASP A 218 33.85 -7.23 -5.76
CA ASP A 218 33.44 -6.27 -4.75
C ASP A 218 32.83 -5.05 -5.46
N PHE A 219 31.55 -4.80 -5.22
CA PHE A 219 30.81 -3.67 -5.78
C PHE A 219 30.59 -2.63 -4.67
N PRO A 220 31.55 -1.73 -4.40
CA PRO A 220 31.43 -0.72 -3.35
C PRO A 220 30.22 0.21 -3.56
N MET A 221 29.77 0.36 -4.81
CA MET A 221 28.54 1.09 -5.14
C MET A 221 27.28 0.40 -4.57
N PHE A 222 27.24 -0.93 -4.53
CA PHE A 222 26.08 -1.68 -4.00
C PHE A 222 25.95 -1.52 -2.49
N GLU A 223 27.06 -1.46 -1.76
CA GLU A 223 27.08 -1.15 -0.33
C GLU A 223 26.59 0.27 -0.04
N ALA A 224 26.98 1.25 -0.86
CA ALA A 224 26.49 2.62 -0.75
C ALA A 224 24.96 2.72 -0.95
N PHE A 225 24.40 1.98 -1.92
CA PHE A 225 22.94 1.87 -2.10
C PHE A 225 22.24 1.12 -0.96
N ASN A 226 22.95 0.24 -0.26
CA ASN A 226 22.40 -0.50 0.87
C ASN A 226 22.31 0.34 2.15
N SER A 227 22.99 1.49 2.18
CA SER A 227 22.95 2.43 3.32
C SER A 227 21.54 2.92 3.63
N VAL A 228 21.25 3.11 4.91
CA VAL A 228 19.93 3.55 5.40
C VAL A 228 19.56 4.92 4.81
N TYR A 229 20.53 5.83 4.70
CA TYR A 229 20.31 7.18 4.19
C TYR A 229 19.90 7.20 2.72
N VAL A 230 20.59 6.44 1.86
CA VAL A 230 20.27 6.38 0.43
C VAL A 230 18.89 5.77 0.21
N LYS A 231 18.56 4.68 0.92
CA LYS A 231 17.22 4.08 0.87
C LYS A 231 16.12 5.06 1.27
N SER A 232 16.31 5.79 2.37
CA SER A 232 15.33 6.78 2.83
C SER A 232 15.14 7.93 1.83
N ILE A 233 16.22 8.43 1.22
CA ILE A 233 16.14 9.48 0.20
C ILE A 233 15.40 8.97 -1.04
N VAL A 234 15.76 7.79 -1.55
CA VAL A 234 15.08 7.18 -2.71
C VAL A 234 13.60 6.98 -2.41
N TYR A 235 13.24 6.53 -1.21
CA TYR A 235 11.84 6.37 -0.81
C TYR A 235 11.08 7.69 -0.79
N LEU A 236 11.66 8.74 -0.20
CA LEU A 236 11.05 10.06 -0.14
C LEU A 236 10.86 10.64 -1.55
N VAL A 237 11.89 10.60 -2.40
CA VAL A 237 11.82 11.12 -3.77
C VAL A 237 10.75 10.39 -4.57
N THR A 238 10.71 9.05 -4.49
CA THR A 238 9.71 8.23 -5.20
C THR A 238 8.30 8.58 -4.73
N TYR A 239 8.10 8.68 -3.42
CA TYR A 239 6.82 9.03 -2.82
C TYR A 239 6.30 10.40 -3.27
N VAL A 240 7.16 11.42 -3.18
CA VAL A 240 6.84 12.80 -3.59
C VAL A 240 6.56 12.86 -5.10
N PHE A 241 7.34 12.13 -5.91
CA PHE A 241 7.14 12.04 -7.35
C PHE A 241 5.73 11.52 -7.68
N PHE A 242 5.31 10.37 -7.14
CA PHE A 242 4.00 9.80 -7.47
C PHE A 242 2.82 10.65 -6.98
N ILE A 243 2.93 11.28 -5.81
CA ILE A 243 1.90 12.24 -5.35
C ILE A 243 1.81 13.44 -6.29
N THR A 244 2.95 13.96 -6.73
CA THR A 244 3.00 15.11 -7.65
C THR A 244 2.43 14.77 -9.02
N VAL A 245 2.76 13.59 -9.55
CA VAL A 245 2.16 13.06 -10.80
C VAL A 245 0.64 12.91 -10.66
N SER A 246 0.16 12.47 -9.50
CA SER A 246 -1.28 12.38 -9.21
C SER A 246 -1.94 13.76 -9.30
N TYR A 247 -1.28 14.80 -8.80
CA TYR A 247 -1.72 16.19 -8.87
C TYR A 247 -1.88 16.71 -10.28
N PHE A 248 -0.83 16.60 -11.09
CA PHE A 248 -0.90 17.08 -12.47
C PHE A 248 -1.94 16.31 -13.27
N LYS A 249 -2.03 14.99 -13.09
CA LYS A 249 -3.04 14.19 -13.81
C LYS A 249 -4.47 14.51 -13.43
N LEU A 250 -4.74 14.80 -12.15
CA LEU A 250 -6.08 15.20 -11.75
C LEU A 250 -6.43 16.57 -12.34
N LYS A 251 -5.48 17.51 -12.33
CA LYS A 251 -5.65 18.84 -12.91
C LYS A 251 -5.93 18.81 -14.42
N GLU A 252 -5.22 17.96 -15.17
CA GLU A 252 -5.49 17.74 -16.61
C GLU A 252 -6.91 17.24 -16.89
N LYS A 253 -7.55 16.52 -15.95
CA LYS A 253 -8.93 16.02 -16.12
C LYS A 253 -10.01 17.07 -15.82
N GLU A 254 -9.64 18.18 -15.20
CA GLU A 254 -10.55 19.29 -14.86
C GLU A 254 -10.61 20.36 -15.97
N LEU A 255 -9.58 20.42 -16.82
CA LEU A 255 -9.52 21.26 -18.03
C LEU A 255 -10.33 20.65 -19.17
#